data_AF-A0A0C1Y3N4-F1
#
_entry.id   AF-A0A0C1Y3N4-F1
#
_cell.length_a   1.000
_cell.length_b   1.000
_cell.length_c   1.000
_cell.angle_alpha   90.00
_cell.angle_beta   90.00
_cell.angle_gamma   90.00
#
_symmetry.space_group_name_H-M   'P 1'
#
loop_
_entity.id
_entity.type
_entity.pdbx_description
1 polymer ?
#
loop_
_entity_poly.entity_id
_entity_poly.type
_entity_poly.pdbx_seq_one_letter_code
_entity_poly.pdbx_strand_id
1 'polypeptide(L)'
;MYQHSRTVVWAAGLLVGAAIAPLLSARPAQADETVAYCDLTEYAINVYRTSAADNDPAAYQMRVFWRDKAIIFVDQPADRTVIPEGYVYRNLPMPDNDGLIGEDEATWTLFVLNDETLPCFLFKQGALISRGPVTQREAPTPIEP
;
A
#
# COMPACT_ATOMS: atom_id res chain seq x y z
N MET A 1 65.10 -42.11 11.55
CA MET A 1 65.37 -41.75 12.96
C MET A 1 64.24 -40.87 13.46
N TYR A 2 63.63 -41.27 14.58
CA TYR A 2 62.64 -40.49 15.34
C TYR A 2 63.33 -39.26 15.96
N GLN A 3 62.69 -38.09 15.96
CA GLN A 3 62.31 -37.46 17.23
C GLN A 3 61.39 -36.25 17.06
N HIS A 4 60.43 -36.21 17.97
CA HIS A 4 59.42 -35.18 18.20
C HIS A 4 60.02 -33.81 18.49
N SER A 5 59.31 -32.76 18.07
CA SER A 5 59.20 -31.54 18.87
C SER A 5 57.82 -30.94 18.66
N ARG A 6 56.96 -31.12 19.66
CA ARG A 6 55.72 -30.36 19.82
C ARG A 6 56.04 -29.16 20.69
N THR A 7 55.77 -27.96 20.18
CA THR A 7 55.46 -26.81 21.03
C THR A 7 54.35 -26.02 20.35
N VAL A 8 53.18 -26.08 20.98
CA VAL A 8 52.03 -25.23 20.70
C VAL A 8 52.28 -23.92 21.43
N VAL A 9 52.13 -22.79 20.75
CA VAL A 9 51.80 -21.51 21.40
C VAL A 9 50.62 -20.90 20.66
N TRP A 10 49.50 -20.82 21.38
CA TRP A 10 48.34 -20.01 21.03
C TRP A 10 48.74 -18.53 21.13
N ALA A 11 48.52 -17.78 20.06
CA ALA A 11 48.44 -16.32 20.13
C ALA A 11 47.22 -15.88 19.32
N ALA A 12 46.08 -15.81 20.01
CA ALA A 12 44.89 -15.11 19.57
C ALA A 12 45.22 -13.62 19.49
N GLY A 13 45.54 -13.14 18.28
CA GLY A 13 45.63 -11.72 17.99
C GLY A 13 44.25 -11.20 17.60
N LEU A 14 43.54 -10.60 18.56
CA LEU A 14 42.36 -9.79 18.32
C LEU A 14 42.69 -8.71 17.27
N LEU A 15 42.12 -8.84 16.07
CA LEU A 15 41.80 -7.71 15.21
C LEU A 15 40.28 -7.51 15.25
N VAL A 16 39.80 -7.09 16.41
CA VAL A 16 38.53 -6.37 16.55
C VAL A 16 38.86 -4.91 16.26
N GLY A 17 38.69 -4.51 15.01
CA GLY A 17 39.04 -3.18 14.52
C GLY A 17 38.01 -2.70 13.51
N ALA A 18 36.84 -2.35 14.02
CA ALA A 18 35.87 -1.39 13.48
C ALA A 18 35.94 -1.09 11.97
N ALA A 19 35.20 -1.87 11.19
CA ALA A 19 34.62 -1.41 9.92
C ALA A 19 33.16 -1.86 9.85
N ILE A 20 32.40 -1.58 10.91
CA ILE A 20 30.94 -1.63 10.92
C ILE A 20 30.50 -0.19 11.14
N ALA A 21 29.58 0.30 10.31
CA ALA A 21 29.03 1.65 10.21
C ALA A 21 29.79 2.58 9.22
N PRO A 22 29.16 2.84 8.07
CA PRO A 22 28.02 3.76 8.07
C PRO A 22 26.78 3.13 7.43
N LEU A 23 25.96 2.46 8.24
CA LEU A 23 24.56 2.17 7.88
C LEU A 23 23.58 3.05 8.68
N LEU A 24 24.09 4.07 9.37
CA LEU A 24 23.31 4.93 10.28
C LEU A 24 23.08 6.32 9.69
N SER A 25 22.61 6.38 8.44
CA SER A 25 21.91 7.55 7.90
C SER A 25 20.83 7.16 6.89
N ALA A 26 20.47 5.88 6.79
CA ALA A 26 19.20 5.53 6.15
C ALA A 26 18.13 5.95 7.16
N ARG A 27 17.54 7.13 6.95
CA ARG A 27 16.26 7.45 7.59
C ARG A 27 15.37 6.21 7.40
N PRO A 28 14.64 5.75 8.43
CA PRO A 28 13.68 4.68 8.21
C PRO A 28 12.83 5.11 7.03
N ALA A 29 12.76 4.29 5.98
CA ALA A 29 11.79 4.48 4.93
C ALA A 29 10.45 4.52 5.66
N GLN A 30 9.86 5.71 5.75
CA GLN A 30 8.63 5.93 6.49
C GLN A 30 7.59 5.06 5.77
N ALA A 31 7.06 4.09 6.52
CA ALA A 31 6.29 3.00 5.95
C ALA A 31 4.99 3.56 5.35
N ASP A 32 4.62 3.03 4.18
CA ASP A 32 3.30 3.25 3.61
C ASP A 32 2.23 2.68 4.55
N GLU A 33 1.21 3.49 4.86
CA GLU A 33 0.14 3.11 5.79
C GLU A 33 -1.12 2.77 5.01
N THR A 34 -1.60 1.52 5.08
CA THR A 34 -2.92 1.16 4.53
C THR A 34 -4.02 1.90 5.30
N VAL A 35 -4.78 2.72 4.58
CA VAL A 35 -5.91 3.49 5.11
C VAL A 35 -7.24 2.86 4.75
N ALA A 36 -7.31 2.04 3.70
CA ALA A 36 -8.50 1.24 3.41
C ALA A 36 -8.13 -0.04 2.69
N TYR A 37 -8.76 -1.16 3.07
CA TYR A 37 -8.71 -2.39 2.30
C TYR A 37 -10.11 -2.90 2.03
N CYS A 38 -10.42 -3.06 0.75
CA CYS A 38 -11.74 -3.42 0.22
C CYS A 38 -11.62 -4.76 -0.50
N ASP A 39 -12.30 -5.78 0.03
CA ASP A 39 -12.25 -7.14 -0.50
C ASP A 39 -13.48 -7.45 -1.36
N LEU A 40 -13.54 -6.84 -2.55
CA LEU A 40 -14.67 -6.97 -3.47
C LEU A 40 -14.70 -8.35 -4.15
N THR A 41 -15.85 -8.72 -4.70
CA THR A 41 -16.05 -10.02 -5.37
C THR A 41 -15.04 -10.27 -6.49
N GLU A 42 -14.79 -9.25 -7.32
CA GLU A 42 -13.93 -9.37 -8.52
C GLU A 42 -12.56 -8.70 -8.33
N TYR A 43 -12.46 -7.79 -7.36
CA TYR A 43 -11.30 -6.93 -7.14
C TYR A 43 -10.91 -6.93 -5.66
N ALA A 44 -9.63 -6.87 -5.36
CA ALA A 44 -9.16 -6.42 -4.05
C ALA A 44 -8.52 -5.05 -4.21
N ILE A 45 -8.88 -4.09 -3.36
CA ILE A 45 -8.38 -2.71 -3.45
C ILE A 45 -7.74 -2.31 -2.13
N ASN A 46 -6.46 -1.95 -2.19
CA ASN A 46 -5.71 -1.40 -1.07
C ASN A 46 -5.44 0.08 -1.33
N VAL A 47 -5.99 0.96 -0.49
CA VAL A 47 -5.64 2.38 -0.47
C VAL A 47 -4.66 2.61 0.68
N TYR A 48 -3.57 3.30 0.39
CA TYR A 48 -2.54 3.59 1.38
C TYR A 48 -2.03 5.02 1.24
N ARG A 49 -1.61 5.60 2.37
CA ARG A 49 -0.93 6.89 2.41
C ARG A 49 0.56 6.65 2.28
N THR A 50 1.17 7.30 1.29
CA THR A 50 2.62 7.37 1.18
C THR A 50 3.18 8.37 2.18
N SER A 51 4.38 8.11 2.67
CA SER A 51 5.08 8.96 3.64
C SER A 51 5.38 10.39 3.16
N ALA A 52 5.19 10.68 1.88
CA ALA A 52 5.33 12.01 1.30
C ALA A 52 4.07 12.86 1.57
N ALA A 53 4.03 13.47 2.76
CA ALA A 53 3.14 14.56 3.18
C ALA A 53 1.67 14.21 3.51
N ASP A 54 1.33 14.31 4.79
CA ASP A 54 -0.02 14.20 5.37
C ASP A 54 -1.06 15.21 4.81
N ASN A 55 -0.68 16.11 3.90
CA ASN A 55 -1.54 17.14 3.31
C ASN A 55 -1.43 17.25 1.78
N ASP A 56 -0.73 16.33 1.11
CA ASP A 56 -0.69 16.29 -0.36
C ASP A 56 -1.74 15.30 -0.87
N PRO A 57 -2.72 15.68 -1.72
CA PRO A 57 -3.61 14.70 -2.36
C PRO A 57 -2.84 13.63 -3.16
N ALA A 58 -1.62 13.92 -3.63
CA ALA A 58 -0.73 12.92 -4.22
C ALA A 58 -0.21 11.86 -3.22
N ALA A 59 -0.46 12.05 -1.91
CA ALA A 59 -0.05 11.12 -0.87
C ALA A 59 -0.88 9.83 -0.86
N TYR A 60 -2.13 9.86 -1.35
CA TYR A 60 -2.93 8.65 -1.42
C TYR A 60 -2.64 7.89 -2.71
N GLN A 61 -2.20 6.67 -2.51
CA GLN A 61 -1.98 5.72 -3.57
C GLN A 61 -2.94 4.56 -3.39
N MET A 62 -3.26 3.93 -4.51
CA MET A 62 -4.16 2.80 -4.50
C MET A 62 -3.62 1.72 -5.41
N ARG A 63 -3.71 0.50 -4.89
CA ARG A 63 -3.37 -0.73 -5.57
C ARG A 63 -4.63 -1.56 -5.78
N VAL A 64 -4.90 -1.92 -7.03
CA VAL A 64 -6.07 -2.72 -7.42
C VAL A 64 -5.59 -4.06 -7.95
N PHE A 65 -6.11 -5.13 -7.38
CA PHE A 65 -5.87 -6.49 -7.80
C PHE A 65 -7.13 -7.04 -8.43
N TRP A 66 -7.08 -7.39 -9.71
CA TRP A 66 -8.14 -8.20 -10.31
C TRP A 66 -7.94 -9.65 -9.87
N ARG A 67 -8.96 -10.29 -9.30
CA ARG A 67 -8.85 -11.68 -8.78
C ARG A 67 -8.67 -12.71 -9.89
N ASP A 68 -9.44 -12.57 -10.98
CA ASP A 68 -9.47 -13.56 -12.06
C ASP A 68 -8.51 -13.24 -13.21
N LYS A 69 -7.93 -12.04 -13.23
CA LYS A 69 -6.90 -11.65 -14.19
C LYS A 69 -5.59 -11.46 -13.44
N ALA A 70 -4.46 -11.88 -14.02
CA ALA A 70 -3.13 -11.63 -13.44
C ALA A 70 -2.71 -10.14 -13.49
N ILE A 71 -3.67 -9.22 -13.61
CA ILE A 71 -3.42 -7.80 -13.76
C ILE A 71 -3.51 -7.13 -12.39
N ILE A 72 -2.39 -6.53 -12.01
CA ILE A 72 -2.26 -5.73 -10.80
C ILE A 72 -2.00 -4.31 -11.26
N PHE A 73 -2.88 -3.38 -10.88
CA PHE A 73 -2.64 -1.95 -11.04
C PHE A 73 -1.95 -1.49 -9.78
N VAL A 74 -0.66 -1.20 -9.94
CA VAL A 74 0.21 -0.88 -8.84
C VAL A 74 0.28 0.65 -8.73
N ASP A 75 0.00 1.13 -7.52
CA ASP A 75 0.42 2.43 -7.00
C ASP A 75 -0.02 3.60 -7.89
N GLN A 76 -1.34 3.76 -7.98
CA GLN A 76 -2.00 4.82 -8.74
C GLN A 76 -2.44 5.94 -7.80
N PRO A 77 -2.25 7.22 -8.18
CA PRO A 77 -2.73 8.33 -7.37
C PRO A 77 -4.26 8.26 -7.25
N ALA A 78 -4.76 8.50 -6.04
CA ALA A 78 -6.20 8.50 -5.77
C ALA A 78 -6.61 9.78 -5.05
N ASP A 79 -7.59 10.50 -5.60
CA ASP A 79 -8.11 11.68 -4.94
C ASP A 79 -9.10 11.29 -3.85
N ARG A 80 -8.77 11.62 -2.60
CA ARG A 80 -9.64 11.36 -1.45
C ARG A 80 -10.56 12.56 -1.18
N THR A 81 -11.84 12.28 -1.01
CA THR A 81 -12.83 13.23 -0.47
C THR A 81 -13.52 12.62 0.74
N VAL A 82 -13.60 13.38 1.83
CA VAL A 82 -14.37 13.01 3.03
C VAL A 82 -15.84 13.37 2.80
N ILE A 83 -16.74 12.44 3.11
CA ILE A 83 -18.20 12.63 3.11
C ILE A 83 -18.76 12.23 4.48
N PRO A 84 -19.97 12.67 4.87
CA PRO A 84 -20.58 12.30 6.16
C PRO A 84 -20.60 10.80 6.43
N GLU A 85 -20.77 10.01 5.38
CA GLU A 85 -20.90 8.56 5.46
C GLU A 85 -19.55 7.82 5.38
N GLY A 86 -18.43 8.51 5.10
CA GLY A 86 -17.11 7.87 4.90
C GLY A 86 -16.18 8.60 3.94
N TYR A 87 -15.53 7.82 3.06
CA TYR A 87 -14.51 8.30 2.14
C TYR A 87 -14.85 7.92 0.70
N VAL A 88 -14.55 8.83 -0.21
CA VAL A 88 -14.64 8.63 -1.65
C VAL A 88 -13.25 8.76 -2.25
N TYR A 89 -12.80 7.73 -2.97
CA TYR A 89 -11.55 7.73 -3.71
C TYR A 89 -11.84 7.78 -5.21
N ARG A 90 -11.30 8.77 -5.92
CA ARG A 90 -11.51 9.02 -7.36
C ARG A 90 -10.21 8.90 -8.15
N ASN A 91 -10.35 8.95 -9.48
CA ASN A 91 -9.25 8.89 -10.45
C ASN A 91 -8.47 7.56 -10.44
N LEU A 92 -9.19 6.49 -10.12
CA LEU A 92 -8.77 5.10 -10.25
C LEU A 92 -8.57 4.77 -11.75
N PRO A 93 -7.34 4.64 -12.28
CA PRO A 93 -7.15 4.23 -13.65
C PRO A 93 -7.32 2.72 -13.70
N MET A 94 -8.46 2.27 -14.23
CA MET A 94 -8.72 0.85 -14.41
C MET A 94 -9.12 0.59 -15.86
N PRO A 95 -8.58 -0.47 -16.48
CA PRO A 95 -8.87 -0.80 -17.84
C PRO A 95 -10.34 -1.15 -18.01
N ASP A 96 -10.78 -1.06 -19.26
CA ASP A 96 -12.06 -1.60 -19.64
C ASP A 96 -12.08 -3.13 -19.50
N ASN A 97 -13.26 -3.73 -19.66
CA ASN A 97 -13.49 -5.17 -19.49
C ASN A 97 -12.54 -6.03 -20.36
N ASP A 98 -11.94 -5.44 -21.40
CA ASP A 98 -11.00 -6.06 -22.33
C ASP A 98 -9.53 -5.99 -21.88
N GLY A 99 -9.25 -5.43 -20.70
CA GLY A 99 -7.88 -5.37 -20.14
C GLY A 99 -6.99 -4.30 -20.76
N LEU A 100 -7.52 -3.46 -21.63
CA LEU A 100 -6.85 -2.28 -22.17
C LEU A 100 -7.16 -1.07 -21.27
N ILE A 101 -6.12 -0.38 -20.81
CA ILE A 101 -6.26 0.96 -20.24
C ILE A 101 -6.52 1.87 -21.45
N GLY A 102 -7.80 2.11 -21.73
CA GLY A 102 -8.20 3.06 -22.76
C GLY A 102 -7.69 4.45 -22.41
N GLU A 103 -7.37 5.25 -23.44
CA GLU A 103 -7.07 6.67 -23.30
C GLU A 103 -8.30 7.48 -22.82
N ASP A 104 -9.49 6.87 -22.87
CA ASP A 104 -10.69 7.35 -22.20
C ASP A 104 -10.58 6.99 -20.71
N GLU A 105 -10.08 7.93 -19.90
CA GLU A 105 -10.05 7.91 -18.44
C GLU A 105 -11.46 7.70 -17.87
N ALA A 106 -11.96 6.46 -17.89
CA ALA A 106 -13.19 6.13 -17.21
C ALA A 106 -13.00 6.47 -15.73
N THR A 107 -13.73 7.46 -15.22
CA THR A 107 -13.63 7.83 -13.81
C THR A 107 -14.20 6.70 -12.97
N TRP A 108 -13.33 5.89 -12.39
CA TRP A 108 -13.72 4.92 -11.39
C TRP A 108 -13.74 5.58 -10.01
N THR A 109 -14.64 5.13 -9.15
CA THR A 109 -14.86 5.70 -7.82
C THR A 109 -15.09 4.60 -6.80
N LEU A 110 -14.29 4.59 -5.75
CA LEU A 110 -14.44 3.69 -4.61
C LEU A 110 -15.04 4.44 -3.43
N PHE A 111 -16.16 3.93 -2.91
CA PHE A 111 -16.77 4.39 -1.67
C PHE A 111 -16.41 3.45 -0.54
N VAL A 112 -15.85 4.01 0.53
CA VAL A 112 -15.54 3.30 1.78
C VAL A 112 -16.34 3.95 2.89
N LEU A 113 -17.44 3.31 3.29
CA LEU A 113 -18.33 3.85 4.31
C LEU A 113 -17.76 3.62 5.72
N ASN A 114 -18.10 4.50 6.66
CA ASN A 114 -17.64 4.46 8.06
C ASN A 114 -18.30 3.38 8.91
N ASP A 115 -19.48 2.90 8.50
CA ASP A 115 -20.21 1.84 9.21
C ASP A 115 -19.55 0.47 8.99
N GLU A 116 -19.16 -0.21 10.07
CA GLU A 116 -18.53 -1.56 10.03
C GLU A 116 -19.42 -2.63 9.41
N THR A 117 -20.73 -2.40 9.37
CA THR A 117 -21.69 -3.33 8.76
C THR A 117 -21.89 -3.08 7.27
N LEU A 118 -21.42 -1.94 6.74
CA LEU A 118 -21.63 -1.57 5.34
C LEU A 118 -20.45 -1.96 4.45
N PRO A 119 -20.73 -2.44 3.22
CA PRO A 119 -19.69 -2.78 2.27
C PRO A 119 -19.05 -1.53 1.66
N CYS A 120 -17.92 -1.73 0.99
CA CYS A 120 -17.41 -0.79 0.02
C CYS A 120 -18.06 -1.01 -1.34
N PHE A 121 -18.10 0.05 -2.16
CA PHE A 121 -18.74 0.05 -3.46
C PHE A 121 -17.80 0.63 -4.51
N LEU A 122 -17.62 -0.09 -5.61
CA LEU A 122 -16.82 0.34 -6.74
C LEU A 122 -17.73 0.72 -7.90
N PHE A 123 -17.63 1.96 -8.35
CA PHE A 123 -18.37 2.49 -9.48
C PHE A 123 -17.43 2.79 -10.65
N LYS A 124 -17.98 2.72 -11.86
CA LYS A 124 -17.37 3.19 -13.10
C LYS A 124 -18.36 4.09 -13.81
N GLN A 125 -18.00 5.34 -14.07
CA GLN A 125 -18.87 6.30 -14.76
C GLN A 125 -20.30 6.36 -14.16
N GLY A 126 -20.41 6.24 -12.83
CA GLY A 126 -21.68 6.27 -12.10
C GLY A 126 -22.44 4.94 -12.02
N ALA A 127 -22.00 3.89 -12.72
CA ALA A 127 -22.59 2.55 -12.61
C ALA A 127 -21.87 1.72 -11.55
N LEU A 128 -22.61 1.02 -10.68
CA LEU A 128 -22.04 0.09 -9.70
C LEU A 128 -21.49 -1.14 -10.41
N ILE A 129 -20.19 -1.40 -10.25
CA ILE A 129 -19.50 -2.55 -10.85
C ILE A 129 -19.29 -3.66 -9.82
N SER A 130 -18.90 -3.32 -8.59
CA SER A 130 -18.63 -4.33 -7.57
C SER A 130 -18.89 -3.80 -6.16
N ARG A 131 -19.08 -4.73 -5.21
CA ARG A 131 -19.25 -4.44 -3.79
C ARG A 131 -18.67 -5.57 -2.94
N GLY A 132 -18.26 -5.27 -1.72
CA GLY A 132 -17.68 -6.27 -0.82
C GLY A 132 -17.32 -5.72 0.56
N PRO A 133 -16.88 -6.57 1.48
CA PRO A 133 -16.49 -6.15 2.82
C PRO A 133 -15.29 -5.18 2.81
N VAL A 134 -15.26 -4.31 3.81
CA VAL A 134 -14.08 -3.51 4.18
C VAL A 134 -13.36 -4.24 5.31
N THR A 135 -12.09 -4.61 5.12
CA THR A 135 -11.31 -5.35 6.14
C THR A 135 -10.32 -4.49 6.90
N GLN A 136 -10.01 -3.30 6.36
CA GLN A 136 -9.25 -2.26 7.06
C GLN A 136 -9.81 -0.90 6.70
N ARG A 137 -9.85 0.00 7.68
CA ARG A 137 -10.45 1.33 7.54
C ARG A 137 -9.72 2.36 8.38
N GLU A 138 -9.49 3.53 7.79
CA GLU A 138 -9.05 4.74 8.47
C GLU A 138 -10.13 5.18 9.46
N ALA A 139 -9.70 5.72 10.60
CA ALA A 139 -10.64 6.26 11.57
C ALA A 139 -11.43 7.43 10.94
N PRO A 140 -12.75 7.54 11.19
CA PRO A 140 -13.56 8.64 10.67
C PRO A 140 -12.97 10.00 10.98
N THR A 141 -12.82 10.85 9.97
CA THR A 141 -12.39 12.24 10.16
C THR A 141 -13.59 13.05 10.67
N PRO A 142 -13.49 13.74 11.82
CA PRO A 142 -14.54 14.63 12.28
C PRO A 142 -14.83 15.68 11.21
N ILE A 143 -16.11 15.87 10.86
CA ILE A 143 -16.52 17.02 10.05
C ILE A 143 -16.54 18.21 11.02
N GLU A 144 -15.63 19.18 10.84
CA GLU A 144 -15.72 20.45 11.56
C GLU A 144 -17.05 21.13 11.19
N PRO A 145 -17.84 21.59 12.18
CA PRO A 145 -19.18 22.14 11.98
C PRO A 145 -19.20 23.48 11.24
#